data_AF-A0A1G0FW58-F1
#
_entry.id   AF-A0A1G0FW58-F1
#
_cell.length_a   1.000
_cell.length_b   1.000
_cell.length_c   1.000
_cell.angle_alpha   90.00
_cell.angle_beta   90.00
_cell.angle_gamma   90.00
#
_symmetry.space_group_name_H-M   'P 1'
#
loop_
_entity.id
_entity.type
_entity.pdbx_description
1 polymer ?
#
loop_
_entity_poly.entity_id
_entity_poly.type
_entity_poly.pdbx_seq_one_letter_code
_entity_poly.pdbx_strand_id
1 'polypeptide(L)'
;MDTRLTKNAVKKLELRDIVLHSSSFSRNKDYEPLLYPLSIKKENGLQVKTEEICFLDDENNEVPLLRIYVNLETRGIGSYPSDEMEDKEIELFKIDAIYRIDYLIKKHLSDEEIKEFSKFNAVHNTWPFWRQHVYSVTNNARLPQIVIPFFFAAPDSRKKKRTKRHRVSKKKPV
;
A
#
# COMPACT_ATOMS: atom_id res chain seq x y z
N MET A 1 -3.03 -6.92 -11.94
CA MET A 1 -1.62 -6.63 -12.24
C MET A 1 -1.33 -7.00 -13.68
N ASP A 2 -1.16 -6.02 -14.56
CA ASP A 2 -0.63 -6.24 -15.91
C ASP A 2 0.91 -6.23 -15.85
N THR A 3 1.48 -7.43 -15.77
CA THR A 3 2.94 -7.66 -15.73
C THR A 3 3.68 -7.16 -16.96
N ARG A 4 3.01 -6.97 -18.11
CA ARG A 4 3.66 -6.46 -19.32
C ARG A 4 3.87 -4.95 -19.21
N LEU A 5 2.83 -4.23 -18.81
CA LEU A 5 2.88 -2.77 -18.61
C LEU A 5 3.91 -2.39 -17.55
N THR A 6 3.90 -3.08 -16.41
CA THR A 6 4.88 -2.84 -15.33
C THR A 6 6.32 -3.13 -15.77
N LYS A 7 6.57 -4.25 -16.45
CA LYS A 7 7.92 -4.57 -16.96
C LYS A 7 8.41 -3.55 -18.00
N ASN A 8 7.51 -3.00 -18.81
CA ASN A 8 7.88 -1.99 -19.78
C ASN A 8 8.21 -0.66 -19.09
N ALA A 9 7.37 -0.21 -18.15
CA ALA A 9 7.59 0.98 -17.35
C ALA A 9 8.92 0.94 -16.58
N VAL A 10 9.26 -0.21 -15.97
CA VAL A 10 10.53 -0.41 -15.25
C VAL A 10 11.75 -0.14 -16.14
N LYS A 11 11.70 -0.45 -17.43
CA LYS A 11 12.82 -0.19 -18.36
C LYS A 11 12.95 1.28 -18.76
N LYS A 12 11.90 2.07 -18.54
CA LYS A 12 11.81 3.48 -18.93
C LYS A 12 12.02 4.44 -17.75
N LEU A 13 12.05 3.90 -16.53
CA LEU A 13 12.19 4.66 -15.30
C LEU A 13 13.47 4.28 -14.57
N GLU A 14 14.09 5.25 -13.91
CA GLU A 14 15.18 5.04 -12.96
C GLU A 14 14.82 5.65 -11.62
N LEU A 15 14.93 4.86 -10.55
CA LEU A 15 14.67 5.34 -9.20
C LEU A 15 15.73 6.38 -8.82
N ARG A 16 15.30 7.59 -8.50
CA ARG A 16 16.17 8.68 -8.06
C ARG A 16 16.19 8.80 -6.54
N ASP A 17 15.02 8.82 -5.92
CA ASP A 17 14.91 9.06 -4.48
C ASP A 17 13.61 8.48 -3.88
N ILE A 18 13.66 8.13 -2.60
CA ILE A 18 12.51 7.77 -1.76
C ILE A 18 12.60 8.57 -0.47
N VAL A 19 11.62 9.44 -0.24
CA VAL A 19 11.59 10.35 0.91
C VAL A 19 10.32 10.14 1.72
N LEU A 20 10.45 10.12 3.04
CA LEU A 20 9.31 10.30 3.94
C LEU A 20 8.88 11.77 3.86
N HIS A 21 7.86 12.04 3.06
CA HIS A 21 7.40 13.40 2.75
C HIS A 21 6.61 14.02 3.92
N SER A 22 5.76 13.21 4.55
CA SER A 22 5.07 13.58 5.79
C SER A 22 4.73 12.33 6.59
N SER A 23 4.53 12.50 7.89
CA SER A 23 3.96 11.46 8.75
C SER A 23 3.22 12.10 9.92
N SER A 24 2.18 11.42 10.37
CA SER A 24 1.48 11.72 11.61
C SER A 24 1.27 10.45 12.44
N PHE A 25 1.19 10.67 13.74
CA PHE A 25 0.90 9.64 14.73
C PHE A 25 -0.06 10.24 15.76
N SER A 26 -1.15 9.52 16.02
CA SER A 26 -2.07 9.83 17.11
C SER A 26 -2.31 8.60 17.96
N ARG A 27 -2.52 8.85 19.25
CA ARG A 27 -2.91 7.86 20.24
C ARG A 27 -4.27 8.26 20.78
N ASN A 28 -5.11 7.28 21.05
CA ASN A 28 -6.33 7.53 21.79
C ASN A 28 -5.98 7.98 23.21
N LYS A 29 -6.56 9.09 23.66
CA LYS A 29 -6.30 9.68 24.98
C LYS A 29 -6.82 8.79 26.11
N ASP A 30 -7.84 8.00 25.81
CA ASP A 30 -8.49 7.12 26.78
C ASP A 30 -7.83 5.73 26.83
N TYR A 31 -6.77 5.51 26.05
CA TYR A 31 -5.98 4.28 26.11
C TYR A 31 -5.06 4.31 27.34
N GLU A 32 -5.32 3.39 28.28
CA GLU A 32 -4.44 3.09 29.41
C GLU A 32 -3.45 1.98 29.01
N PRO A 33 -2.13 2.26 28.92
CA PRO A 33 -1.13 1.28 28.49
C PRO A 33 -1.04 0.02 29.35
N LEU A 34 -1.47 0.08 30.62
CA LEU A 34 -1.50 -1.08 31.51
C LEU A 34 -2.69 -2.01 31.24
N LEU A 35 -3.72 -1.54 30.52
CA LEU A 35 -4.87 -2.34 30.11
C LEU A 35 -4.65 -2.91 28.71
N TYR A 36 -4.03 -4.10 28.68
CA TYR A 36 -3.83 -4.83 27.44
C TYR A 36 -5.16 -5.35 26.87
N PRO A 37 -5.44 -5.10 25.58
CA PRO A 37 -6.62 -5.65 24.92
C PRO A 37 -6.51 -7.18 24.75
N LEU A 38 -7.65 -7.87 24.67
CA LEU A 38 -7.72 -9.33 24.42
C LEU A 38 -7.15 -9.68 23.05
N SER A 39 -7.40 -8.82 22.06
CA SER A 39 -6.86 -8.94 20.72
C SER A 39 -6.70 -7.56 20.08
N ILE A 40 -5.83 -7.48 19.08
CA ILE A 40 -5.62 -6.26 18.31
C ILE A 40 -5.91 -6.55 16.85
N LYS A 41 -6.97 -5.93 16.35
CA LYS A 41 -7.27 -5.86 14.92
C LYS A 41 -6.47 -4.72 14.29
N LYS A 42 -6.21 -4.88 13.01
CA LYS A 42 -5.45 -3.90 12.23
C LYS A 42 -6.21 -3.56 10.96
N GLU A 43 -6.37 -2.26 10.74
CA GLU A 43 -6.89 -1.73 9.49
C GLU A 43 -5.78 -0.97 8.76
N ASN A 44 -5.70 -1.12 7.43
CA ASN A 44 -4.68 -0.46 6.62
C ASN A 44 -5.32 0.36 5.50
N GLY A 45 -4.75 1.54 5.24
CA GLY A 45 -5.06 2.37 4.09
C GLY A 45 -3.88 2.43 3.11
N LEU A 46 -4.19 2.47 1.81
CA LEU A 46 -3.22 2.70 0.74
C LEU A 46 -3.85 3.61 -0.30
N GLN A 47 -3.19 4.72 -0.60
CA GLN A 47 -3.56 5.61 -1.71
C GLN A 47 -2.30 6.00 -2.49
N VAL A 48 -2.44 6.15 -3.81
CA VAL A 48 -1.34 6.52 -4.70
C VAL A 48 -1.75 7.71 -5.55
N LYS A 49 -0.89 8.72 -5.62
CA LYS A 49 -1.01 9.89 -6.52
C LYS A 49 0.25 10.02 -7.35
N THR A 50 0.14 10.55 -8.56
CA THR A 50 1.23 10.66 -9.53
C THR A 50 1.24 12.05 -10.15
N GLU A 51 2.43 12.59 -10.36
CA GLU A 51 2.67 13.89 -10.97
C GLU A 51 3.87 13.77 -11.92
N GLU A 52 3.73 14.27 -13.14
CA GLU A 52 4.87 14.45 -14.05
C GLU A 52 5.38 15.88 -13.90
N ILE A 53 6.68 16.02 -13.65
CA ILE A 53 7.35 17.29 -13.39
C ILE A 53 8.63 17.36 -14.22
N CYS A 54 9.09 18.57 -14.56
CA CYS A 54 10.34 18.78 -15.28
C CYS A 54 11.19 19.81 -14.53
N PHE A 55 12.49 19.56 -14.43
CA PHE A 55 13.47 20.48 -13.88
C PHE A 55 14.52 20.81 -14.93
N LEU A 56 15.30 21.86 -14.68
CA LEU A 56 16.53 22.12 -15.41
C LEU A 56 17.71 21.62 -14.59
N ASP A 57 18.67 20.97 -15.22
CA ASP A 57 19.98 20.69 -14.61
C ASP A 57 20.92 21.91 -14.70
N ASP A 58 22.14 21.76 -14.20
CA ASP A 58 23.15 22.82 -14.19
C ASP A 58 23.57 23.27 -15.60
N GLU A 59 23.29 22.46 -16.62
CA GLU A 59 23.56 22.74 -18.03
C GLU A 59 22.32 23.29 -18.77
N ASN A 60 21.23 23.58 -18.05
CA ASN A 60 19.91 23.96 -18.58
C ASN A 60 19.24 22.89 -19.47
N ASN A 61 19.59 21.62 -19.30
CA ASN A 61 18.85 20.53 -19.94
C ASN A 61 17.60 20.20 -19.14
N GLU A 62 16.52 19.88 -19.86
CA GLU A 62 15.28 19.39 -19.25
C GLU A 62 15.45 17.97 -18.68
N VAL A 63 15.11 17.82 -17.41
CA VAL A 63 15.13 16.56 -16.67
C VAL A 63 13.70 16.18 -16.27
N PRO A 64 13.03 15.35 -17.07
CA PRO A 64 11.69 14.89 -16.76
C PRO A 64 11.69 13.85 -15.62
N LEU A 65 10.77 14.03 -14.68
CA LEU A 65 10.60 13.20 -13.51
C LEU A 65 9.14 12.75 -13.37
N LEU A 66 8.96 11.48 -13.03
CA LEU A 66 7.71 10.95 -12.52
C LEU A 66 7.78 10.93 -10.99
N ARG A 67 6.98 11.78 -10.36
CA ARG A 67 6.82 11.85 -8.90
C ARG A 67 5.60 11.07 -8.48
N ILE A 68 5.76 10.19 -7.49
CA ILE A 68 4.70 9.33 -6.97
C ILE A 68 4.59 9.54 -5.48
N TYR A 69 3.39 9.84 -4.99
CA TYR A 69 3.09 9.87 -3.56
C TYR A 69 2.34 8.61 -3.18
N VAL A 70 2.91 7.84 -2.27
CA VAL A 70 2.31 6.66 -1.67
C VAL A 70 1.93 6.99 -0.24
N ASN A 71 0.63 7.15 0.00
CA ASN A 71 0.07 7.36 1.33
C ASN A 71 -0.31 6.00 1.93
N LEU A 72 0.28 5.70 3.09
CA LEU A 72 0.08 4.47 3.85
C LEU A 72 -0.44 4.83 5.24
N GLU A 73 -1.48 4.11 5.65
CA GLU A 73 -2.10 4.28 6.96
C GLU A 73 -2.23 2.92 7.65
N THR A 74 -2.06 2.90 8.96
CA THR A 74 -2.44 1.76 9.78
C THR A 74 -3.08 2.20 11.09
N ARG A 75 -4.11 1.47 11.52
CA ARG A 75 -4.79 1.67 12.80
C ARG A 75 -4.75 0.40 13.61
N GLY A 76 -4.46 0.53 14.90
CA GLY A 76 -4.60 -0.55 15.88
C GLY A 76 -5.94 -0.41 16.59
N ILE A 77 -6.78 -1.45 16.50
CA ILE A 77 -8.08 -1.50 17.18
C ILE A 77 -8.02 -2.61 18.23
N GLY A 78 -8.15 -2.23 19.50
CA GLY A 78 -8.15 -3.16 20.63
C GLY A 78 -9.55 -3.66 20.94
N SER A 79 -9.68 -4.97 21.19
CA SER A 79 -10.90 -5.61 21.70
C SER A 79 -10.80 -5.72 23.22
N TYR A 80 -11.81 -5.22 23.94
CA TYR A 80 -11.89 -5.27 25.39
C TYR A 80 -13.14 -6.03 25.84
N PRO A 81 -13.07 -6.78 26.96
CA PRO A 81 -14.25 -7.45 27.49
C PRO A 81 -15.32 -6.40 27.83
N SER A 82 -16.55 -6.70 27.46
CA SER A 82 -17.72 -5.89 27.78
C SER A 82 -18.76 -6.79 28.46
N ASP A 83 -19.68 -6.19 29.22
CA ASP A 83 -20.82 -6.90 29.81
C ASP A 83 -21.91 -7.23 28.77
N GLU A 84 -21.73 -6.81 27.51
CA GLU A 84 -22.62 -7.06 26.38
C GLU A 84 -22.22 -8.34 25.61
N MET A 85 -23.05 -8.79 24.66
CA MET A 85 -22.73 -9.99 23.84
C MET A 85 -21.53 -9.78 22.89
N GLU A 86 -21.09 -8.54 22.67
CA GLU A 86 -19.95 -8.21 21.80
C GLU A 86 -18.87 -7.43 22.58
N ASP A 87 -17.60 -7.75 22.31
CA ASP A 87 -16.47 -7.02 22.85
C ASP A 87 -16.50 -5.56 22.39
N LYS A 88 -16.02 -4.65 23.27
CA LYS A 88 -15.88 -3.24 22.93
C LYS A 88 -14.62 -3.00 22.11
N GLU A 89 -14.79 -2.53 20.88
CA GLU A 89 -13.67 -2.12 20.02
C GLU A 89 -13.29 -0.65 20.24
N ILE A 90 -12.00 -0.41 20.46
CA ILE A 90 -11.45 0.93 20.71
C ILE A 90 -10.25 1.14 19.80
N GLU A 91 -10.24 2.21 19.02
CA GLU A 91 -9.02 2.65 18.31
C GLU A 91 -7.95 3.01 19.34
N LEU A 92 -6.81 2.34 19.30
CA LEU A 92 -5.69 2.56 20.22
C LEU A 92 -4.77 3.67 19.70
N PHE A 93 -4.50 3.60 18.40
CA PHE A 93 -3.61 4.52 17.71
C PHE A 93 -3.84 4.49 16.21
N LYS A 94 -3.41 5.56 15.56
CA LYS A 94 -3.32 5.70 14.11
C LYS A 94 -1.94 6.21 13.74
N ILE A 95 -1.36 5.60 12.70
CA ILE A 95 -0.11 6.03 12.08
C ILE A 95 -0.41 6.25 10.60
N ASP A 96 -0.01 7.41 10.07
CA ASP A 96 -0.08 7.74 8.66
C ASP A 96 1.27 8.28 8.16
N ALA A 97 1.62 7.95 6.92
CA ALA A 97 2.82 8.43 6.27
C ALA A 97 2.63 8.56 4.77
N ILE A 98 3.15 9.66 4.20
CA ILE A 98 3.25 9.88 2.76
C ILE A 98 4.71 9.70 2.38
N TYR A 99 4.97 8.73 1.50
CA TYR A 99 6.27 8.58 0.86
C TYR A 99 6.24 9.20 -0.53
N ARG A 100 7.19 10.09 -0.81
CA ARG A 100 7.43 10.63 -2.15
C ARG A 100 8.53 9.79 -2.80
N ILE A 101 8.24 9.25 -3.98
CA ILE A 101 9.23 8.57 -4.81
C ILE A 101 9.40 9.34 -6.10
N ASP A 102 10.64 9.67 -6.43
CA ASP A 102 10.99 10.37 -7.66
C ASP A 102 11.71 9.40 -8.61
N TYR A 103 11.21 9.29 -9.84
CA TYR A 103 11.82 8.49 -10.90
C TYR A 103 12.20 9.36 -12.09
N LEU A 104 13.43 9.22 -12.59
CA LEU A 104 13.87 9.80 -13.86
C LEU A 104 13.18 9.09 -15.03
N ILE A 105 12.60 9.89 -15.94
CA ILE A 105 11.95 9.37 -17.15
C ILE A 105 13.01 9.28 -18.25
N LYS A 106 13.44 8.06 -18.57
CA LYS A 106 14.41 7.79 -19.65
C LYS A 106 13.78 7.75 -21.03
N LYS A 107 12.51 7.38 -21.09
CA LYS A 107 11.72 7.20 -22.32
C LYS A 107 10.26 7.50 -22.03
N HIS A 108 9.54 7.92 -23.06
CA HIS A 108 8.11 8.21 -22.98
C HIS A 108 7.30 7.02 -22.42
N LEU A 109 6.43 7.32 -21.45
CA LEU A 109 5.53 6.40 -20.77
C LEU A 109 4.10 6.68 -21.20
N SER A 110 3.29 5.64 -21.33
CA SER A 110 1.84 5.82 -21.45
C SER A 110 1.17 5.96 -20.07
N ASP A 111 0.01 6.61 -20.02
CA ASP A 111 -0.77 6.74 -18.78
C ASP A 111 -1.10 5.39 -18.13
N GLU A 112 -1.31 4.35 -18.95
CA GLU A 112 -1.55 2.98 -18.48
C GLU A 112 -0.31 2.38 -17.81
N GLU A 113 0.88 2.63 -18.36
CA GLU A 113 2.16 2.23 -17.78
C GLU A 113 2.39 2.94 -16.44
N ILE A 114 2.16 4.25 -16.38
CA ILE A 114 2.31 5.05 -15.15
C ILE A 114 1.36 4.53 -14.08
N LYS A 115 0.08 4.35 -14.41
CA LYS A 115 -0.95 3.90 -13.47
C LYS A 115 -0.64 2.51 -12.90
N GLU A 116 -0.26 1.57 -13.74
CA GLU A 116 0.02 0.21 -13.30
C GLU A 116 1.33 0.12 -12.51
N PHE A 117 2.37 0.84 -12.96
CA PHE A 117 3.64 0.95 -12.26
C PHE A 117 3.48 1.56 -10.86
N SER A 118 2.74 2.66 -10.76
CA SER A 118 2.58 3.39 -9.49
C SER A 118 1.80 2.58 -8.46
N LYS A 119 0.82 1.79 -8.88
CA LYS A 119 0.04 0.92 -7.96
C LYS A 119 0.85 -0.23 -7.36
N PHE A 120 1.86 -0.71 -8.08
CA PHE A 120 2.59 -1.90 -7.66
C PHE A 120 4.05 -1.61 -7.31
N ASN A 121 4.84 -1.15 -8.27
CA ASN A 121 6.27 -0.95 -8.10
C ASN A 121 6.58 0.15 -7.08
N ALA A 122 5.88 1.28 -7.15
CA ALA A 122 6.11 2.38 -6.20
C ALA A 122 5.71 1.98 -4.76
N VAL A 123 4.60 1.27 -4.61
CA VAL A 123 4.15 0.75 -3.30
C VAL A 123 5.13 -0.31 -2.79
N HIS A 124 5.55 -1.24 -3.64
CA HIS A 124 6.53 -2.26 -3.29
C HIS A 124 7.86 -1.66 -2.82
N ASN A 125 8.36 -0.63 -3.51
CA ASN A 125 9.63 0.03 -3.16
C ASN A 125 9.54 0.82 -1.85
N THR A 126 8.37 1.38 -1.52
CA THR A 126 8.14 2.09 -0.26
C THR A 126 7.80 1.19 0.92
N TRP A 127 7.32 -0.03 0.65
CA TRP A 127 6.84 -0.94 1.68
C TRP A 127 7.85 -1.24 2.80
N PRO A 128 9.15 -1.51 2.53
CA PRO A 128 10.12 -1.73 3.60
C PRO A 128 10.28 -0.53 4.53
N PHE A 129 10.28 0.69 3.98
CA PHE A 129 10.37 1.92 4.76
C PHE A 129 9.13 2.12 5.65
N TRP A 130 7.95 1.83 5.11
CA TRP A 130 6.71 1.85 5.89
C TRP A 130 6.72 0.85 7.04
N ARG A 131 7.12 -0.39 6.78
CA ARG A 131 7.22 -1.43 7.81
C ARG A 131 8.14 -0.99 8.95
N GLN A 132 9.30 -0.45 8.61
CA GLN A 132 10.27 0.04 9.59
C GLN A 132 9.75 1.26 10.35
N HIS A 133 9.05 2.18 9.66
CA HIS A 133 8.47 3.36 10.27
C HIS A 133 7.42 3.01 11.31
N VAL A 134 6.46 2.13 10.95
CA VAL A 134 5.44 1.62 11.88
C VAL A 134 6.10 0.98 13.10
N TYR A 135 7.06 0.08 12.88
CA TYR A 135 7.79 -0.58 13.97
C TYR A 135 8.49 0.42 14.90
N SER A 136 9.14 1.44 14.32
CA SER A 136 9.86 2.46 15.09
C SER A 136 8.89 3.31 15.92
N VAL A 137 7.77 3.73 15.33
CA VAL A 137 6.74 4.53 16.02
C VAL A 137 6.09 3.73 17.15
N THR A 138 5.66 2.49 16.90
CA THR A 138 5.03 1.65 17.93
C THR A 138 6.00 1.35 19.07
N ASN A 139 7.27 1.08 18.75
CA ASN A 139 8.30 0.81 19.75
C ASN A 139 8.59 2.05 20.63
N ASN A 140 8.81 3.21 20.01
CA ASN A 140 9.07 4.46 20.73
C ASN A 140 7.87 4.93 21.56
N ALA A 141 6.66 4.73 21.04
CA ALA A 141 5.42 5.08 21.72
C ALA A 141 5.01 4.07 22.81
N ARG A 142 5.74 2.95 22.95
CA ARG A 142 5.41 1.80 23.80
C ARG A 142 4.00 1.27 23.57
N LEU A 143 3.61 1.21 22.30
CA LEU A 143 2.32 0.66 21.87
C LEU A 143 2.47 -0.84 21.56
N PRO A 144 1.36 -1.59 21.57
CA PRO A 144 1.37 -2.95 21.07
C PRO A 144 1.93 -3.04 19.66
N GLN A 145 2.81 -4.02 19.43
CA GLN A 145 3.48 -4.19 18.16
C GLN A 145 2.51 -4.76 17.12
N ILE A 146 2.27 -4.01 16.05
CA ILE A 146 1.52 -4.49 14.89
C ILE A 146 2.49 -4.94 13.79
N VAL A 147 2.34 -6.19 13.36
CA VAL A 147 3.15 -6.70 12.26
C VAL A 147 2.54 -6.25 10.94
N ILE A 148 3.28 -5.44 10.19
CA ILE A 148 2.95 -5.13 8.79
C ILE A 148 3.44 -6.31 7.92
N PRO A 149 2.51 -7.02 7.23
CA PRO A 149 2.84 -8.22 6.46
C PRO A 149 3.72 -7.87 5.27
N PHE A 150 4.29 -8.89 4.63
CA PHE A 150 4.91 -8.68 3.33
C PHE A 150 3.89 -8.17 2.31
N PHE A 151 4.34 -7.27 1.45
CA PHE A 151 3.52 -6.81 0.35
C PHE A 151 3.44 -7.91 -0.70
N PHE A 152 2.26 -8.49 -0.85
CA PHE A 152 1.98 -9.42 -1.93
C PHE A 152 1.25 -8.67 -3.05
N ALA A 153 1.79 -8.75 -4.26
CA ALA A 153 1.02 -8.45 -5.46
C ALA A 153 -0.17 -9.40 -5.48
N ALA A 154 -1.36 -8.94 -5.10
CA ALA A 154 -2.52 -9.80 -5.25
C ALA A 154 -2.65 -10.12 -6.76
N PRO A 155 -2.70 -11.41 -7.16
CA PRO A 155 -3.11 -11.73 -8.51
C PRO A 155 -4.50 -11.15 -8.71
N ASP A 156 -4.69 -10.45 -9.83
CA ASP A 156 -5.94 -9.79 -10.19
C ASP A 156 -7.10 -10.76 -9.97
N SER A 157 -7.94 -10.49 -8.97
CA SER A 157 -9.14 -11.28 -8.71
C SER A 157 -10.21 -10.95 -9.76
N ARG A 158 -9.87 -11.11 -11.05
CA ARG A 158 -10.89 -11.31 -12.07
C ARG A 158 -11.58 -12.61 -11.69
N LYS A 159 -12.74 -12.52 -11.04
CA LYS A 159 -13.62 -13.66 -10.78
C LYS A 159 -13.75 -14.42 -12.10
N LYS A 160 -13.06 -15.56 -12.25
CA LYS A 160 -13.23 -16.44 -13.41
C LYS A 160 -14.73 -16.74 -13.47
N LYS A 161 -15.43 -16.28 -14.51
CA LYS A 161 -16.83 -16.65 -14.74
C LYS A 161 -16.86 -18.18 -14.71
N ARG A 162 -17.55 -18.76 -13.72
CA ARG A 162 -17.71 -20.21 -13.62
C ARG A 162 -18.44 -20.66 -14.89
N THR A 163 -17.73 -21.25 -15.83
CA THR A 163 -18.33 -21.95 -16.96
C THR A 163 -19.05 -23.18 -16.40
N LYS A 164 -20.38 -23.14 -16.38
CA LYS A 164 -21.19 -24.32 -16.09
C LYS A 164 -20.94 -25.35 -17.20
N ARG A 165 -20.57 -26.57 -16.83
CA ARG A 165 -20.54 -27.72 -17.75
C ARG A 165 -21.94 -27.91 -18.34
N HIS A 166 -22.08 -27.76 -19.65
CA HIS A 166 -23.26 -28.25 -20.35
C HIS A 166 -23.10 -29.76 -20.50
N ARG A 167 -23.98 -30.56 -19.89
CA ARG A 167 -24.09 -31.99 -20.21
C ARG A 167 -24.62 -32.08 -21.64
N VAL A 168 -23.79 -32.54 -22.56
CA VAL A 168 -24.24 -32.97 -23.89
C VAL A 168 -24.96 -34.31 -23.69
N SER A 169 -26.27 -34.37 -23.95
CA SER A 169 -26.96 -35.66 -23.98
C SER A 169 -26.48 -36.41 -25.22
N LYS A 170 -25.90 -37.60 -25.02
CA LYS A 170 -25.65 -38.52 -26.12
C LYS A 170 -27.01 -39.06 -26.57
N LYS A 171 -27.46 -38.71 -27.77
CA LYS A 171 -28.52 -39.44 -28.46
C LYS A 171 -28.07 -40.90 -28.62
N LYS A 172 -28.89 -41.85 -28.17
CA LYS A 172 -28.69 -43.27 -28.46
C LYS A 172 -28.88 -43.51 -29.96
N PRO A 173 -28.04 -44.33 -30.61
CA PRO A 173 -28.33 -44.79 -31.96
C PRO A 173 -29.49 -45.79 -31.90
N VAL A 174 -30.40 -45.68 -32.87
CA VAL A 174 -31.34 -46.75 -33.28
C VAL A 174 -30.65 -47.52 -34.39
#